data_AF-A0A0G1WRZ8-F1
#
_entry.id   AF-A0A0G1WRZ8-F1
#
_cell.length_a   1.000
_cell.length_b   1.000
_cell.length_c   1.000
_cell.angle_alpha   90.00
_cell.angle_beta   90.00
_cell.angle_gamma   90.00
#
_symmetry.space_group_name_H-M   'P 1'
#
loop_
_entity.id
_entity.type
_entity.pdbx_description
1 polymer ?
#
loop_
_entity_poly.entity_id
_entity_poly.type
_entity_poly.pdbx_seq_one_letter_code
_entity_poly.pdbx_strand_id
1 'polypeptide(L)'
;MISADKKIELARWLLNPDHPSAGEASLSTLEKQLRELGLYKVYSEIELPLVEILDAMQTIGVKVDLNYLARLSKEMDGEIAGLVKNIYKLAGGVVNLNSPKQLSKLLFEKLKISDKGIRKTKTGLRSTDVETLALIRKSHKIVEPILKYREIFKLKSTYVEPLRELADKNGRIHTTFVQTGTGTGRLSSQNPNIQNIPITSEWGKKIRAVFIAEAGYKIAAKRYGHSPTDCLAGLQRPR
;
A
#
# COMPACT_ATOMS: atom_id res chain seq x y z
N MET A 1 -6.62 -33.98 6.44
CA MET A 1 -6.74 -32.51 6.44
C MET A 1 -5.97 -31.95 5.26
N ILE A 2 -6.63 -31.20 4.38
CA ILE A 2 -5.96 -30.54 3.25
C ILE A 2 -5.16 -29.34 3.78
N SER A 3 -3.91 -29.18 3.35
CA SER A 3 -3.04 -28.08 3.77
C SER A 3 -3.62 -26.72 3.38
N ALA A 4 -3.27 -25.66 4.13
CA ALA A 4 -3.71 -24.30 3.83
C ALA A 4 -3.30 -23.87 2.41
N ASP A 5 -2.12 -24.31 1.96
CA ASP A 5 -1.59 -24.00 0.62
C ASP A 5 -2.50 -24.53 -0.49
N LYS A 6 -3.02 -25.75 -0.33
CA LYS A 6 -3.88 -26.40 -1.33
C LYS A 6 -5.29 -25.78 -1.39
N LYS A 7 -5.77 -25.16 -0.30
CA LYS A 7 -7.01 -24.37 -0.30
C LYS A 7 -6.84 -23.03 -1.02
N ILE A 8 -5.67 -22.41 -0.88
CA ILE A 8 -5.34 -21.12 -1.52
C ILE A 8 -5.19 -21.31 -3.03
N GLU A 9 -4.53 -22.37 -3.47
CA GLU A 9 -4.39 -22.75 -4.87
C GLU A 9 -5.76 -22.96 -5.54
N LEU A 10 -6.64 -23.72 -4.87
CA LEU A 10 -8.01 -23.99 -5.32
C LEU A 10 -8.85 -22.71 -5.52
N ALA A 11 -8.79 -21.79 -4.55
CA ALA A 11 -9.51 -20.53 -4.60
C ALA A 11 -8.96 -19.58 -5.69
N ARG A 12 -7.63 -19.56 -5.88
CA ARG A 12 -6.96 -18.78 -6.94
C ARG A 12 -7.43 -19.19 -8.32
N TRP A 13 -7.53 -20.48 -8.55
CA TRP A 13 -7.93 -20.97 -9.86
C TRP A 13 -9.42 -20.73 -10.15
N LEU A 14 -10.30 -21.02 -9.20
CA LEU A 14 -11.75 -20.82 -9.40
C LEU A 14 -12.14 -19.36 -9.61
N LEU A 15 -11.33 -18.42 -9.10
CA LEU A 15 -11.51 -16.98 -9.31
C LEU A 15 -10.77 -16.43 -10.53
N ASN A 16 -9.97 -17.26 -11.21
CA ASN A 16 -9.27 -16.91 -12.45
C ASN A 16 -9.11 -18.14 -13.36
N PRO A 17 -10.23 -18.71 -13.86
CA PRO A 17 -10.22 -19.97 -14.60
C PRO A 17 -9.46 -19.89 -15.93
N ASP A 18 -9.25 -18.69 -16.47
CA ASP A 18 -8.60 -18.44 -17.75
C ASP A 18 -7.06 -18.51 -17.69
N HIS A 19 -6.48 -18.51 -16.48
CA HIS A 19 -5.04 -18.72 -16.28
C HIS A 19 -4.74 -19.86 -15.28
N PRO A 20 -5.00 -21.12 -15.67
CA PRO A 20 -4.59 -22.31 -14.92
C PRO A 20 -3.10 -22.33 -14.61
N SER A 21 -2.73 -22.52 -13.35
CA SER A 21 -1.41 -23.04 -13.04
C SER A 21 -1.34 -24.47 -13.58
N ALA A 22 -0.40 -24.74 -14.48
CA ALA A 22 -0.33 -25.99 -15.23
C ALA A 22 -0.46 -27.23 -14.34
N GLY A 23 -1.56 -27.99 -14.50
CA GLY A 23 -1.78 -29.31 -13.90
C GLY A 23 -3.10 -29.56 -13.17
N GLU A 24 -4.12 -28.70 -13.34
CA GLU A 24 -5.29 -28.70 -12.45
C GLU A 24 -6.34 -29.78 -12.75
N ALA A 25 -6.87 -30.34 -11.67
CA ALA A 25 -8.01 -31.24 -11.69
C ALA A 25 -9.24 -30.57 -12.31
N SER A 26 -10.13 -31.36 -12.93
CA SER A 26 -11.36 -30.84 -13.55
C SER A 26 -12.17 -29.96 -12.59
N LEU A 27 -12.91 -28.97 -13.12
CA LEU A 27 -13.87 -28.16 -12.36
C LEU A 27 -14.72 -29.02 -11.41
N SER A 28 -15.22 -30.16 -11.90
CA SER A 28 -16.01 -31.12 -11.12
C SER A 28 -15.25 -31.70 -9.92
N THR A 29 -13.95 -31.97 -10.05
CA THR A 29 -13.10 -32.47 -8.97
C THR A 29 -12.87 -31.40 -7.91
N LEU A 30 -12.70 -30.15 -8.33
CA LEU A 30 -12.48 -29.01 -7.45
C LEU A 30 -13.74 -28.62 -6.69
N GLU A 31 -14.89 -28.61 -7.36
CA GLU A 31 -16.19 -28.44 -6.69
C GLU A 31 -16.45 -29.51 -5.64
N LYS A 32 -16.13 -30.77 -5.95
CA LYS A 32 -16.24 -31.87 -4.97
C LYS A 32 -15.35 -31.61 -3.75
N GLN A 33 -14.11 -31.20 -3.96
CA GLN A 33 -13.20 -30.84 -2.86
C GLN A 33 -13.71 -29.66 -2.04
N LEU A 34 -14.29 -28.63 -2.67
CA LEU A 34 -14.93 -27.51 -1.94
C LEU A 34 -16.10 -27.97 -1.08
N ARG A 35 -16.93 -28.89 -1.59
CA ARG A 35 -18.06 -29.46 -0.85
C ARG A 35 -17.57 -30.30 0.34
N GLU A 36 -16.56 -31.15 0.14
CA GLU A 36 -15.93 -31.93 1.20
C GLU A 36 -15.28 -31.05 2.28
N LEU A 37 -14.79 -29.87 1.90
CA LEU A 37 -14.23 -28.88 2.83
C LEU A 37 -15.28 -27.96 3.48
N GLY A 38 -16.56 -28.07 3.11
CA GLY A 38 -17.62 -27.17 3.58
C GLY A 38 -17.50 -25.72 3.08
N LEU A 39 -16.68 -25.48 2.05
CA LEU A 39 -16.38 -24.14 1.51
C LEU A 39 -17.24 -23.77 0.32
N TYR A 40 -18.04 -24.70 -0.22
CA TYR A 40 -18.83 -24.46 -1.43
C TYR A 40 -19.75 -23.25 -1.30
N LYS A 41 -20.39 -23.04 -0.14
CA LYS A 41 -21.25 -21.85 0.08
C LYS A 41 -20.48 -20.54 0.04
N VAL A 42 -19.29 -20.48 0.66
CA VAL A 42 -18.44 -19.27 0.61
C VAL A 42 -18.05 -18.97 -0.84
N TYR A 43 -17.68 -20.00 -1.59
CA TYR A 43 -17.38 -19.85 -3.01
C TYR A 43 -18.61 -19.37 -3.82
N SER A 44 -19.75 -20.05 -3.73
CA SER A 44 -20.91 -19.78 -4.59
C SER A 44 -21.73 -18.56 -4.18
N GLU A 45 -21.80 -18.22 -2.89
CA GLU A 45 -22.66 -17.14 -2.37
C GLU A 45 -21.88 -15.84 -2.08
N ILE A 46 -20.55 -15.90 -1.98
CA ILE A 46 -19.71 -14.73 -1.65
C ILE A 46 -18.68 -14.48 -2.75
N GLU A 47 -17.75 -15.42 -2.97
CA GLU A 47 -16.59 -15.17 -3.82
C GLU A 47 -16.96 -15.02 -5.29
N LEU A 48 -17.83 -15.89 -5.82
CA LEU A 48 -18.25 -15.86 -7.22
C LEU A 48 -19.12 -14.64 -7.56
N PRO A 49 -20.18 -14.27 -6.80
CA PRO A 49 -20.93 -13.05 -7.06
C PRO A 49 -20.09 -11.77 -6.91
N LEU A 50 -19.04 -11.80 -6.08
CA LEU A 50 -18.17 -10.65 -5.88
C LEU A 50 -17.34 -10.33 -7.14
N VAL A 51 -17.05 -11.31 -8.01
CA VAL A 51 -16.28 -11.09 -9.24
C VAL A 51 -16.93 -10.04 -10.13
N GLU A 52 -18.24 -10.15 -10.39
CA GLU A 52 -18.97 -9.18 -11.23
C GLU A 52 -18.98 -7.78 -10.63
N ILE A 53 -19.09 -7.67 -9.31
CA ILE A 53 -19.05 -6.39 -8.60
C ILE A 53 -17.65 -5.76 -8.73
N LEU A 54 -16.59 -6.55 -8.54
CA LEU A 54 -15.23 -6.07 -8.68
C LEU A 54 -14.93 -5.67 -10.12
N ASP A 55 -15.36 -6.44 -11.12
CA ASP A 55 -15.18 -6.09 -12.53
C ASP A 55 -15.86 -4.75 -12.87
N ALA A 56 -17.11 -4.57 -12.43
CA ALA A 56 -17.82 -3.30 -12.60
C ALA A 56 -17.08 -2.13 -11.91
N MET A 57 -16.57 -2.32 -10.69
CA MET A 57 -15.80 -1.30 -9.98
C MET A 57 -14.49 -0.95 -10.70
N GLN A 58 -13.79 -1.95 -11.25
CA GLN A 58 -12.53 -1.75 -11.98
C GLN A 58 -12.78 -1.03 -13.31
N THR A 59 -13.80 -1.44 -14.06
CA THR A 59 -14.21 -0.84 -15.32
C THR A 59 -14.66 0.61 -15.13
N ILE A 60 -15.46 0.88 -14.10
CA ILE A 60 -15.90 2.24 -13.79
C ILE A 60 -14.73 3.09 -13.28
N GLY A 61 -13.87 2.57 -12.41
CA GLY A 61 -12.75 3.32 -11.83
C GLY A 61 -13.18 4.50 -10.95
N VAL A 62 -12.21 5.29 -10.46
CA VAL A 62 -12.45 6.48 -9.63
C VAL A 62 -11.91 7.74 -10.29
N LYS A 63 -12.69 8.83 -10.27
CA LYS A 63 -12.30 10.10 -10.88
C LYS A 63 -11.25 10.82 -10.04
N VAL A 64 -10.25 11.39 -10.71
CA VAL A 64 -9.19 12.21 -10.13
C VAL A 64 -9.11 13.58 -10.81
N ASP A 65 -8.78 14.61 -10.04
CA ASP A 65 -8.46 15.93 -10.58
C ASP A 65 -7.01 15.96 -11.08
N LEU A 66 -6.83 15.77 -12.40
CA LEU A 66 -5.51 15.76 -13.03
C LEU A 66 -4.77 17.11 -12.91
N ASN A 67 -5.51 18.22 -12.92
CA ASN A 67 -4.90 19.55 -12.81
C ASN A 67 -4.38 19.78 -11.39
N TYR A 68 -5.17 19.42 -10.38
CA TYR A 68 -4.73 19.47 -8.99
C TYR A 68 -3.59 18.50 -8.71
N LEU A 69 -3.64 17.28 -9.26
CA LEU A 69 -2.56 16.29 -9.15
C LEU A 69 -1.24 16.80 -9.75
N ALA A 70 -1.29 17.47 -10.91
CA ALA A 70 -0.10 18.07 -11.52
C ALA A 70 0.49 19.21 -10.68
N ARG A 71 -0.37 20.08 -10.11
CA ARG A 71 0.07 21.14 -9.17
C ARG A 71 0.71 20.54 -7.92
N LEU A 72 0.08 19.50 -7.36
CA LEU A 72 0.57 18.81 -6.17
C LEU A 72 1.94 18.16 -6.40
N SER A 73 2.14 17.49 -7.55
CA SER A 73 3.44 16.91 -7.90
C SER A 73 4.54 17.98 -7.95
N LYS A 74 4.26 19.13 -8.59
CA LYS A 74 5.20 20.26 -8.66
C LYS A 74 5.50 20.87 -7.28
N GLU A 75 4.50 20.97 -6.42
CA GLU A 75 4.68 21.45 -5.04
C GLU A 75 5.61 20.52 -4.26
N MET A 76 5.38 19.21 -4.34
CA MET A 76 6.23 18.20 -3.70
C MET A 76 7.66 18.22 -4.25
N ASP A 77 7.85 18.46 -5.54
CA ASP A 77 9.19 18.61 -6.15
C ASP A 77 9.97 19.81 -5.58
N GLY A 78 9.31 20.95 -5.41
CA GLY A 78 9.93 22.12 -4.79
C GLY A 78 10.41 21.84 -3.37
N GLU A 79 9.56 21.21 -2.56
CA GLU A 79 9.87 20.82 -1.18
C GLU A 79 11.00 19.78 -1.10
N ILE A 80 10.95 18.76 -1.96
CA ILE A 80 12.03 17.77 -2.08
C ILE A 80 13.35 18.45 -2.44
N ALA A 81 13.36 19.32 -3.45
CA ALA A 81 14.57 20.02 -3.89
C ALA A 81 15.17 20.89 -2.78
N GLY A 82 14.32 21.62 -2.04
CA GLY A 82 14.73 22.41 -0.88
C GLY A 82 15.36 21.55 0.22
N LEU A 83 14.73 20.42 0.56
CA LEU A 83 15.24 19.47 1.54
C LEU A 83 16.56 18.84 1.10
N VAL A 84 16.67 18.40 -0.15
CA VAL A 84 17.90 17.82 -0.70
C VAL A 84 19.07 18.80 -0.61
N LYS A 85 18.86 20.06 -1.01
CA LYS A 85 19.88 21.12 -0.93
C LYS A 85 20.34 21.33 0.51
N ASN A 86 19.41 21.38 1.46
CA ASN A 86 19.74 21.52 2.88
C ASN A 86 20.50 20.30 3.42
N ILE A 87 20.07 19.09 3.06
CA ILE A 87 20.72 17.85 3.50
C ILE A 87 22.15 17.77 2.95
N TYR A 88 22.38 18.11 1.67
CA TYR A 88 23.73 18.10 1.09
C TYR A 88 24.67 19.11 1.75
N LYS A 89 24.15 20.29 2.12
CA LYS A 89 24.90 21.27 2.91
C LYS A 89 25.30 20.70 4.28
N LEU A 90 24.36 20.08 4.99
CA LEU A 90 24.61 19.48 6.31
C LEU A 90 25.48 18.21 6.26
N ALA A 91 25.40 17.47 5.16
CA ALA A 91 26.20 16.26 4.92
C ALA A 91 27.63 16.57 4.47
N GLY A 92 27.91 17.79 4.03
CA GLY A 92 29.19 18.18 3.42
C GLY A 92 29.46 17.39 2.14
N GLY A 93 28.45 17.23 1.28
CA GLY A 93 28.55 16.50 0.01
C GLY A 93 27.25 15.86 -0.45
N VAL A 94 27.28 15.32 -1.67
CA VAL A 94 26.15 14.61 -2.28
C VAL A 94 26.05 13.19 -1.70
N VAL A 95 24.83 12.74 -1.44
CA VAL A 95 24.53 11.39 -0.97
C VAL A 95 23.22 10.91 -1.61
N ASN A 96 23.11 9.61 -1.89
CA ASN A 96 21.84 9.02 -2.28
C ASN A 96 20.95 8.80 -1.04
N LEU A 97 19.98 9.70 -0.84
CA LEU A 97 19.06 9.68 0.30
C LEU A 97 18.08 8.49 0.29
N ASN A 98 17.90 7.88 -0.88
CA ASN A 98 17.04 6.71 -1.07
C ASN A 98 17.78 5.40 -0.76
N SER A 99 19.11 5.43 -0.59
CA SER A 99 19.90 4.25 -0.23
C SER A 99 20.07 4.16 1.30
N PRO A 100 19.46 3.18 1.98
CA PRO A 100 19.62 3.01 3.42
C PRO A 100 21.09 2.78 3.81
N LYS A 101 21.85 2.10 2.95
CA LYS A 101 23.29 1.85 3.14
C LYS A 101 24.09 3.14 3.14
N GLN A 102 23.92 4.00 2.12
CA GLN A 102 24.65 5.27 2.07
C GLN A 102 24.25 6.19 3.21
N LEU A 103 22.96 6.23 3.55
CA LEU A 103 22.49 7.05 4.66
C LEU A 103 23.02 6.57 6.02
N SER A 104 23.07 5.26 6.26
CA SER A 104 23.68 4.69 7.47
C SER A 104 25.15 5.11 7.61
N LYS A 105 25.93 5.03 6.53
CA LYS A 105 27.33 5.46 6.54
C LYS A 105 27.47 6.96 6.81
N LEU A 106 26.64 7.78 6.17
CA LEU A 106 26.64 9.23 6.40
C LEU A 106 26.35 9.56 7.87
N LEU A 107 25.28 9.02 8.45
CA LEU A 107 24.84 9.37 9.80
C LEU A 107 25.81 8.88 10.87
N PHE A 108 26.26 7.62 10.78
CA PHE A 108 26.96 6.96 11.87
C PHE A 108 28.48 6.88 11.70
N GLU A 109 28.99 6.86 10.46
CA GLU A 109 30.44 6.82 10.20
C GLU A 109 30.99 8.23 9.98
N LYS A 110 30.39 9.01 9.06
CA LYS A 110 30.88 10.36 8.72
C LYS A 110 30.51 11.40 9.78
N LEU A 111 29.23 11.50 10.14
CA LEU A 111 28.74 12.48 11.11
C LEU A 111 28.85 12.01 12.57
N LYS A 112 29.22 10.74 12.79
CA LYS A 112 29.43 10.14 14.12
C LYS A 112 28.27 10.38 15.10
N ILE A 113 27.03 10.38 14.60
CA ILE A 113 25.83 10.49 15.44
C ILE A 113 25.75 9.25 16.34
N SER A 114 25.37 9.44 17.61
CA SER A 114 25.26 8.32 18.55
C SER A 114 24.29 7.26 18.03
N ASP A 115 24.75 6.01 18.07
CA ASP A 115 24.04 4.82 17.62
C ASP A 115 23.53 3.94 18.76
N LYS A 116 23.57 4.46 20.01
CA LYS A 116 23.11 3.74 21.19
C LYS A 116 21.63 3.39 21.05
N GLY A 117 21.32 2.10 21.18
CA GLY A 117 19.94 1.59 21.05
C GLY A 117 19.46 1.42 19.60
N ILE A 118 20.31 1.63 18.60
CA ILE A 118 19.92 1.45 17.20
C ILE A 118 20.06 0.00 16.77
N ARG A 119 18.96 -0.55 16.25
CA ARG A 119 18.91 -1.89 15.68
C ARG A 119 19.78 -2.00 14.42
N LYS A 120 20.42 -3.15 14.23
CA LYS A 120 21.13 -3.50 12.99
C LYS A 120 20.23 -4.27 12.04
N THR A 121 20.38 -4.01 10.75
CA THR A 121 19.75 -4.77 9.67
C THR A 121 20.41 -6.14 9.50
N LYS A 122 19.82 -7.03 8.69
CA LYS A 122 20.40 -8.34 8.34
C LYS A 122 21.82 -8.23 7.77
N THR A 123 22.16 -7.09 7.17
CA THR A 123 23.49 -6.80 6.60
C THR A 123 24.49 -6.25 7.62
N GLY A 124 24.14 -6.17 8.91
CA GLY A 124 24.98 -5.65 9.99
C GLY A 124 25.04 -4.11 10.08
N LEU A 125 24.52 -3.39 9.08
CA LEU A 125 24.43 -1.93 9.08
C LEU A 125 23.34 -1.43 10.05
N ARG A 126 23.55 -0.24 10.62
CA ARG A 126 22.57 0.43 11.49
C ARG A 126 21.32 0.79 10.69
N SER A 127 20.14 0.56 11.27
CA SER A 127 18.88 0.90 10.61
C SER A 127 18.79 2.40 10.38
N THR A 128 18.09 2.79 9.32
CA THR A 128 17.69 4.17 9.08
C THR A 128 16.18 4.26 8.90
N ASP A 129 15.40 3.29 9.37
CA ASP A 129 13.94 3.36 9.31
C ASP A 129 13.38 4.56 10.11
N VAL A 130 12.10 4.86 9.89
CA VAL A 130 11.44 6.05 10.49
C VAL A 130 11.52 6.00 12.02
N GLU A 131 11.31 4.83 12.62
CA GLU A 131 11.40 4.62 14.07
C GLU A 131 12.80 4.90 14.60
N THR A 132 13.83 4.38 13.94
CA THR A 132 15.23 4.62 14.32
C THR A 132 15.62 6.08 14.17
N LEU A 133 15.25 6.71 13.06
CA LEU A 133 15.52 8.14 12.83
C LEU A 133 14.78 9.02 13.84
N ALA A 134 13.60 8.62 14.31
CA ALA A 134 12.87 9.32 15.35
C ALA A 134 13.62 9.32 16.70
N LEU A 135 14.31 8.23 17.05
CA LEU A 135 15.11 8.15 18.28
C LEU A 135 16.29 9.14 18.28
N ILE A 136 16.91 9.37 17.12
CA ILE A 136 18.06 10.28 16.97
C ILE A 136 17.68 11.66 16.42
N ARG A 137 16.38 11.97 16.39
CA ARG A 137 15.83 13.21 15.80
C ARG A 137 16.46 14.48 16.39
N LYS A 138 16.75 14.48 17.69
CA LYS A 138 17.37 15.60 18.41
C LYS A 138 18.90 15.60 18.37
N SER A 139 19.51 14.52 17.90
CA SER A 139 20.98 14.34 17.96
C SER A 139 21.72 15.13 16.89
N HIS A 140 21.08 15.42 15.74
CA HIS A 140 21.70 16.23 14.68
C HIS A 140 20.66 16.92 13.81
N LYS A 141 20.94 18.15 13.37
CA LYS A 141 20.05 18.98 12.53
C LYS A 141 19.71 18.36 11.16
N ILE A 142 20.45 17.33 10.73
CA ILE A 142 20.25 16.64 9.45
C ILE A 142 19.11 15.62 9.50
N VAL A 143 18.78 15.10 10.68
CA VAL A 143 17.83 13.97 10.82
C VAL A 143 16.41 14.41 10.48
N GLU A 144 16.00 15.60 10.93
CA GLU A 144 14.68 16.15 10.64
C GLU A 144 14.43 16.37 9.13
N PRO A 145 15.33 17.05 8.38
CA PRO A 145 15.22 17.12 6.92
C PRO A 145 15.15 15.76 6.24
N ILE A 146 15.92 14.76 6.68
CA ILE A 146 15.90 13.40 6.12
C ILE A 146 14.54 12.74 6.31
N LEU A 147 13.96 12.84 7.52
CA LEU A 147 12.64 12.29 7.82
C LEU A 147 11.57 12.90 6.90
N LYS A 148 11.56 14.22 6.78
CA LYS A 148 10.63 14.95 5.88
C LYS A 148 10.84 14.55 4.42
N TYR A 149 12.08 14.49 3.95
CA TYR A 149 12.40 14.09 2.58
C TYR A 149 11.84 12.69 2.29
N ARG A 150 12.07 11.72 3.18
CA ARG A 150 11.61 10.34 2.99
C ARG A 150 10.10 10.22 3.00
N GLU A 151 9.42 10.98 3.86
CA GLU A 151 7.95 11.04 3.86
C GLU A 151 7.45 11.53 2.51
N ILE A 152 7.84 12.74 2.09
CA ILE A 152 7.36 13.38 0.86
C ILE A 152 7.74 12.54 -0.37
N PHE A 153 9.00 12.07 -0.45
CA PHE A 153 9.47 11.24 -1.55
C PHE A 153 8.67 9.94 -1.66
N LYS A 154 8.43 9.24 -0.55
CA LYS A 154 7.63 8.01 -0.54
C LYS A 154 6.19 8.29 -0.96
N LEU A 155 5.57 9.34 -0.44
CA LEU A 155 4.22 9.72 -0.81
C LEU A 155 4.11 10.04 -2.31
N LYS A 156 5.09 10.76 -2.86
CA LYS A 156 5.15 11.10 -4.26
C LYS A 156 5.30 9.86 -5.15
N SER A 157 6.29 9.02 -4.87
CA SER A 157 6.59 7.84 -5.68
C SER A 157 5.56 6.72 -5.55
N THR A 158 4.93 6.58 -4.38
CA THR A 158 3.94 5.51 -4.14
C THR A 158 2.56 5.88 -4.65
N TYR A 159 2.19 7.16 -4.63
CA TYR A 159 0.82 7.60 -4.95
C TYR A 159 0.77 8.60 -6.10
N VAL A 160 1.47 9.72 -6.00
CA VAL A 160 1.30 10.83 -6.97
C VAL A 160 1.73 10.43 -8.38
N GLU A 161 2.92 9.86 -8.56
CA GLU A 161 3.39 9.47 -9.90
C GLU A 161 2.57 8.32 -10.49
N PRO A 162 2.27 7.22 -9.77
CA PRO A 162 1.39 6.18 -10.30
C PRO A 162 -0.01 6.67 -10.67
N LEU A 163 -0.60 7.58 -9.90
CA LEU A 163 -1.91 8.17 -10.23
C LEU A 163 -1.84 9.02 -11.52
N ARG A 164 -0.71 9.68 -11.79
CA ARG A 164 -0.53 10.44 -13.03
C ARG A 164 -0.34 9.53 -14.24
N GLU A 165 0.45 8.47 -14.08
CA GLU A 165 0.79 7.53 -15.16
C GLU A 165 -0.39 6.64 -15.54
N LEU A 166 -1.21 6.23 -14.57
CA LEU A 166 -2.28 5.24 -14.77
C LEU A 166 -3.67 5.88 -14.94
N ALA A 167 -3.78 7.20 -14.93
CA ALA A 167 -5.05 7.86 -15.23
C ALA A 167 -5.41 7.70 -16.71
N ASP A 168 -6.67 7.34 -16.97
CA ASP A 168 -7.21 7.30 -18.32
C ASP A 168 -7.41 8.72 -18.89
N LYS A 169 -7.79 8.80 -20.17
CA LYS A 169 -8.10 10.06 -20.86
C LYS A 169 -9.21 10.89 -20.21
N ASN A 170 -10.06 10.28 -19.40
CA ASN A 170 -11.16 10.93 -18.70
C ASN A 170 -10.79 11.28 -17.25
N GLY A 171 -9.53 11.08 -16.84
CA GLY A 171 -9.05 11.30 -15.48
C GLY A 171 -9.57 10.26 -14.49
N ARG A 172 -9.72 9.00 -14.89
CA ARG A 172 -10.19 7.89 -14.05
C ARG A 172 -9.05 6.91 -13.77
N ILE A 173 -9.03 6.42 -12.54
CA ILE A 173 -8.06 5.43 -12.07
C ILE A 173 -8.77 4.08 -11.97
N HIS A 174 -8.23 3.10 -12.68
CA HIS A 174 -8.73 1.73 -12.75
C HIS A 174 -7.80 0.82 -11.95
N THR A 175 -8.00 0.75 -10.63
CA THR A 175 -7.24 -0.17 -9.78
C THR A 175 -7.61 -1.61 -10.09
N THR A 176 -6.71 -2.57 -9.86
CA THR A 176 -7.05 -3.99 -9.87
C THR A 176 -7.30 -4.47 -8.45
N PHE A 177 -8.49 -5.02 -8.19
CA PHE A 177 -8.78 -5.69 -6.93
C PHE A 177 -8.37 -7.16 -6.99
N VAL A 178 -7.41 -7.55 -6.14
CA VAL A 178 -6.91 -8.92 -6.06
C VAL A 178 -7.63 -9.64 -4.92
N GLN A 179 -8.50 -10.58 -5.30
CA GLN A 179 -9.36 -11.33 -4.39
C GLN A 179 -8.61 -12.45 -3.65
N THR A 180 -7.57 -13.02 -4.25
CA THR A 180 -6.83 -14.19 -3.73
C THR A 180 -5.41 -13.88 -3.26
N GLY A 181 -5.16 -12.60 -2.96
CA GLY A 181 -3.84 -12.06 -2.64
C GLY A 181 -3.46 -12.14 -1.16
N THR A 182 -4.41 -12.28 -0.24
CA THR A 182 -4.14 -12.23 1.21
C THR A 182 -4.55 -13.53 1.91
N GLY A 183 -3.73 -14.00 2.85
CA GLY A 183 -4.04 -15.20 3.65
C GLY A 183 -5.23 -15.04 4.60
N THR A 184 -5.76 -13.82 4.75
CA THR A 184 -6.89 -13.48 5.63
C THR A 184 -8.23 -13.37 4.91
N GLY A 185 -8.27 -13.53 3.58
CA GLY A 185 -9.49 -13.31 2.78
C GLY A 185 -9.85 -11.83 2.54
N ARG A 186 -8.95 -10.89 2.85
CA ARG A 186 -9.13 -9.48 2.51
C ARG A 186 -8.79 -9.26 1.03
N LEU A 187 -9.56 -8.38 0.38
CA LEU A 187 -9.16 -7.82 -0.91
C LEU A 187 -7.88 -7.00 -0.77
N SER A 188 -7.02 -7.08 -1.77
CA SER A 188 -5.92 -6.14 -1.95
C SER A 188 -6.09 -5.35 -3.24
N SER A 189 -5.40 -4.22 -3.40
CA SER A 189 -5.45 -3.40 -4.61
C SER A 189 -4.05 -3.12 -5.16
N GLN A 190 -3.93 -3.08 -6.48
CA GLN A 190 -2.69 -2.78 -7.19
C GLN A 190 -2.96 -2.02 -8.50
N ASN A 191 -1.92 -1.42 -9.09
CA ASN A 191 -1.97 -0.72 -10.38
C ASN A 191 -3.04 0.38 -10.51
N PRO A 192 -3.06 1.43 -9.67
CA PRO A 192 -2.27 1.64 -8.45
C PRO A 192 -3.01 1.12 -7.20
N ASN A 193 -2.30 0.98 -6.08
CA ASN A 193 -2.95 0.65 -4.80
C ASN A 193 -3.67 1.88 -4.23
N ILE A 194 -5.00 1.85 -4.23
CA ILE A 194 -5.84 2.92 -3.69
C ILE A 194 -6.40 2.64 -2.29
N GLN A 195 -6.17 1.45 -1.74
CA GLN A 195 -6.61 1.10 -0.39
C GLN A 195 -5.80 1.78 0.71
N ASN A 196 -4.51 2.02 0.45
CA ASN A 196 -3.56 2.53 1.46
C ASN A 196 -3.29 4.03 1.36
N ILE A 197 -4.19 4.82 0.76
CA ILE A 197 -4.01 6.26 0.62
C ILE A 197 -3.93 6.92 2.02
N PRO A 198 -2.84 7.63 2.36
CA PRO A 198 -2.65 8.18 3.70
C PRO A 198 -3.67 9.27 4.07
N ILE A 199 -4.11 9.28 5.33
CA ILE A 199 -5.16 10.19 5.82
C ILE A 199 -4.70 11.21 6.86
N THR A 200 -3.56 10.98 7.51
CA THR A 200 -3.16 11.74 8.71
C THR A 200 -2.23 12.91 8.40
N SER A 201 -1.23 12.73 7.53
CA SER A 201 -0.29 13.81 7.20
C SER A 201 -0.90 14.85 6.28
N GLU A 202 -0.38 16.07 6.31
CA GLU A 202 -0.83 17.17 5.44
C GLU A 202 -0.71 16.81 3.96
N TRP A 203 0.41 16.17 3.57
CA TRP A 203 0.57 15.62 2.22
C TRP A 203 -0.42 14.49 1.91
N GLY A 204 -0.69 13.61 2.88
CA GLY A 204 -1.70 12.56 2.74
C GLY A 204 -3.10 13.12 2.47
N LYS A 205 -3.51 14.14 3.23
CA LYS A 205 -4.78 14.86 3.02
C LYS A 205 -4.84 15.49 1.63
N LYS A 206 -3.76 16.13 1.18
CA LYS A 206 -3.66 16.70 -0.17
C LYS A 206 -3.78 15.62 -1.26
N ILE A 207 -3.12 14.49 -1.10
CA ILE A 207 -3.22 13.35 -2.03
C ILE A 207 -4.65 12.80 -2.06
N ARG A 208 -5.30 12.66 -0.90
CA ARG A 208 -6.68 12.18 -0.83
C ARG A 208 -7.67 13.15 -1.51
N ALA A 209 -7.40 14.45 -1.46
CA ALA A 209 -8.21 15.46 -2.14
C ALA A 209 -8.12 15.40 -3.67
N VAL A 210 -7.19 14.63 -4.24
CA VAL A 210 -7.13 14.36 -5.69
C VAL A 210 -8.35 13.58 -6.16
N PHE A 211 -8.93 12.73 -5.31
CA PHE A 211 -10.09 11.91 -5.66
C PHE A 211 -11.36 12.74 -5.55
N ILE A 212 -12.06 12.87 -6.67
CA ILE A 212 -13.25 13.73 -6.81
C ILE A 212 -14.44 12.92 -7.33
N ALA A 213 -15.65 13.46 -7.18
CA ALA A 213 -16.82 12.93 -7.85
C ALA A 213 -16.84 13.38 -9.32
N GLU A 214 -17.47 12.59 -10.18
CA GLU A 214 -17.86 13.06 -11.51
C GLU A 214 -18.87 14.21 -11.40
N ALA A 215 -18.94 15.09 -12.40
CA ALA A 215 -19.91 16.18 -12.41
C ALA A 215 -21.35 15.67 -12.25
N GLY A 216 -22.11 16.29 -11.35
CA GLY A 216 -23.47 15.85 -10.99
C GLY A 216 -23.54 14.75 -9.92
N TYR A 217 -22.40 14.21 -9.48
CA TYR A 217 -22.33 13.18 -8.44
C TYR A 217 -21.68 13.69 -7.15
N LYS A 218 -21.79 12.89 -6.09
CA LYS A 218 -21.10 13.09 -4.81
C LYS A 218 -20.45 11.78 -4.37
N ILE A 219 -19.32 11.85 -3.67
CA ILE A 219 -18.70 10.67 -3.03
C ILE A 219 -19.39 10.44 -1.68
N ALA A 220 -19.91 9.24 -1.49
CA ALA A 220 -20.35 8.74 -0.19
C ALA A 220 -19.28 7.79 0.37
N ALA A 221 -18.82 8.03 1.60
CA ALA A 221 -17.85 7.17 2.28
C ALA A 221 -18.47 6.62 3.56
N LYS A 222 -18.55 5.29 3.66
CA LYS A 222 -19.00 4.58 4.87
C LYS A 222 -17.84 3.76 5.42
N ARG A 223 -17.53 3.95 6.71
CA ARG A 223 -16.57 3.13 7.44
C ARG A 223 -17.34 2.34 8.49
N TYR A 224 -17.20 1.02 8.48
CA TYR A 224 -17.72 0.19 9.56
C TYR A 224 -16.97 0.50 10.85
N GLY A 225 -17.71 0.76 11.93
CA GLY A 225 -17.17 1.13 13.24
C GLY A 225 -16.56 -0.03 14.03
N HIS A 226 -16.55 -1.24 13.47
CA HIS A 226 -16.14 -2.42 14.21
C HIS A 226 -14.62 -2.51 14.37
N SER A 227 -14.18 -2.54 15.62
CA SER A 227 -12.83 -2.98 15.96
C SER A 227 -12.70 -4.49 15.70
N PRO A 228 -11.50 -5.01 15.37
CA PRO A 228 -11.26 -6.46 15.30
C PRO A 228 -11.72 -7.22 16.56
N THR A 229 -11.77 -6.55 17.72
CA THR A 229 -12.32 -7.07 18.97
C THR A 229 -13.82 -7.37 18.93
N ASP A 230 -14.60 -6.67 18.11
CA ASP A 230 -16.04 -6.88 18.00
C ASP A 230 -16.33 -8.17 17.22
N CYS A 231 -15.51 -8.45 16.20
CA CYS A 231 -15.52 -9.74 15.51
C CYS A 231 -15.07 -10.88 16.44
N LEU A 232 -14.10 -10.62 17.33
CA LEU A 232 -13.67 -11.59 18.34
C LEU A 232 -14.76 -11.86 19.38
N ALA A 233 -15.56 -10.84 19.77
CA ALA A 233 -16.68 -11.01 20.69
C ALA A 233 -17.77 -11.94 20.11
N GLY A 234 -18.02 -11.89 18.79
CA GLY A 234 -18.91 -12.84 18.11
C GLY A 234 -18.35 -14.26 17.93
N LEU A 235 -17.02 -14.43 18.02
CA LEU A 235 -16.33 -15.73 17.91
C LEU A 235 -16.08 -16.39 19.28
N GLN A 236 -16.19 -15.63 20.38
CA GLN A 236 -16.22 -16.20 21.72
C GLN A 236 -17.57 -16.87 21.91
N ARG A 237 -17.57 -18.22 21.97
CA ARG A 237 -18.77 -18.97 22.35
C ARG A 237 -19.30 -18.41 23.68
N PRO A 238 -20.62 -18.22 23.86
CA PRO A 238 -21.16 -18.05 25.20
C PRO A 238 -20.70 -19.26 26.03
N ARG A 239 -20.14 -18.98 27.22
CA ARG A 239 -19.83 -20.04 28.19
C ARG A 239 -21.11 -20.74 28.64
#